data_AF-D6A8T6-F1
#
_entry.id   AF-D6A8T6-F1
#
_cell.length_a   1.000
_cell.length_b   1.000
_cell.length_c   1.000
_cell.angle_alpha   90.00
_cell.angle_beta   90.00
_cell.angle_gamma   90.00
#
_symmetry.space_group_name_H-M   'P 1'
#
loop_
_entity.id
_entity.type
_entity.pdbx_description
1 polymer ?
#
loop_
_entity_poly.entity_id
_entity_poly.type
_entity_poly.pdbx_seq_one_letter_code
_entity_poly.pdbx_strand_id
1 'polypeptide(L)'
;MEHAVRALRAGGCARVHVVLGARADEVRARAALPGCVLVDNPEWERGMGTSLRAGLDSLSGTGARAALVSLVDQPGIGARAVARVLGVYTSPESLAAAAYDGVRGHPVLFGSAHWAGIAATATGDRGARAYLREHAERVALVECGDVAEAYDIDTEADLTHLE
;
A
#
# COMPACT_ATOMS: atom_id res chain seq x y z
N MET A 1 1.14 -5.72 10.64
CA MET A 1 -0.26 -5.52 10.12
C MET A 1 -1.09 -4.49 10.90
N GLU A 2 -1.42 -4.68 12.18
CA GLU A 2 -2.25 -3.69 12.93
C GLU A 2 -1.63 -2.29 12.97
N HIS A 3 -0.30 -2.21 13.06
CA HIS A 3 0.44 -0.97 12.94
C HIS A 3 0.15 -0.25 11.61
N ALA A 4 0.33 -0.94 10.48
CA ALA A 4 0.07 -0.39 9.15
C ALA A 4 -1.39 0.08 9.00
N VAL A 5 -2.36 -0.68 9.53
CA VAL A 5 -3.77 -0.27 9.53
C VAL A 5 -4.00 0.99 10.36
N ARG A 6 -3.38 1.11 11.54
CA ARG A 6 -3.44 2.34 12.35
C ARG A 6 -2.81 3.52 11.62
N ALA A 7 -1.66 3.32 10.99
CA ALA A 7 -0.98 4.36 10.21
C ALA A 7 -1.86 4.87 9.06
N LEU A 8 -2.48 3.97 8.28
CA LEU A 8 -3.40 4.34 7.20
C LEU A 8 -4.59 5.17 7.70
N ARG A 9 -5.23 4.72 8.79
CA ARG A 9 -6.38 5.43 9.38
C ARG A 9 -6.01 6.79 9.93
N ALA A 10 -4.98 6.85 10.78
CA ALA A 10 -4.53 8.08 11.39
C ALA A 10 -3.94 9.07 10.35
N GLY A 11 -3.46 8.55 9.22
CA GLY A 11 -3.02 9.34 8.08
C GLY A 11 -4.14 9.87 7.18
N GLY A 12 -5.41 9.51 7.43
CA GLY A 12 -6.57 10.08 6.73
C GLY A 12 -7.27 9.17 5.73
N CYS A 13 -6.87 7.89 5.61
CA CYS A 13 -7.62 6.94 4.77
C CYS A 13 -8.99 6.62 5.38
N ALA A 14 -10.07 6.92 4.65
CA ALA A 14 -11.45 6.75 5.13
C ALA A 14 -11.85 5.28 5.36
N ARG A 15 -11.36 4.37 4.52
CA ARG A 15 -11.57 2.92 4.64
C ARG A 15 -10.24 2.22 4.40
N VAL A 16 -10.03 1.11 5.12
CA VAL A 16 -8.82 0.29 4.97
C VAL A 16 -9.21 -1.09 4.52
N HIS A 17 -8.65 -1.51 3.39
CA HIS A 17 -8.80 -2.84 2.83
C HIS A 17 -7.51 -3.61 3.08
N VAL A 18 -7.62 -4.80 3.66
CA VAL A 18 -6.47 -5.66 4.01
C VAL A 18 -6.57 -6.91 3.18
N VAL A 19 -5.60 -7.11 2.27
CA VAL A 19 -5.54 -8.30 1.43
C VAL A 19 -4.81 -9.42 2.18
N LEU A 20 -5.43 -10.59 2.24
CA LEU A 20 -4.94 -11.77 2.95
C LEU A 20 -4.56 -12.87 1.97
N GLY A 21 -3.39 -13.49 2.17
CA GLY A 21 -2.88 -14.60 1.36
C GLY A 21 -2.66 -15.87 2.19
N ALA A 22 -1.44 -16.39 2.16
CA ALA A 22 -1.05 -17.70 2.72
C ALA A 22 -1.52 -18.02 4.16
N ARG A 23 -1.66 -17.00 5.03
CA ARG A 23 -2.00 -17.16 6.45
C ARG A 23 -3.29 -16.42 6.83
N ALA A 24 -4.26 -16.36 5.93
CA ALA A 24 -5.49 -15.61 6.13
C ALA A 24 -6.24 -16.01 7.41
N ASP A 25 -6.34 -17.30 7.73
CA ASP A 25 -7.04 -17.79 8.93
C ASP A 25 -6.32 -17.40 10.22
N GLU A 26 -4.98 -17.49 10.25
CA GLU A 26 -4.18 -17.05 11.38
C GLU A 26 -4.35 -15.55 11.62
N VAL A 27 -4.33 -14.77 10.55
CA VAL A 27 -4.56 -13.31 10.60
C VAL A 27 -5.94 -13.01 11.19
N ARG A 28 -7.00 -13.67 10.73
CA ARG A 28 -8.36 -13.49 11.26
C ARG A 28 -8.48 -13.86 12.73
N ALA A 29 -7.77 -14.90 13.16
CA ALA A 29 -7.82 -15.38 14.54
C ALA A 29 -7.06 -14.47 15.51
N ARG A 30 -5.97 -13.83 15.05
CA ARG A 30 -5.02 -13.16 15.95
C ARG A 30 -5.04 -11.63 15.87
N ALA A 31 -5.40 -11.05 14.73
CA ALA A 31 -5.29 -9.61 14.53
C ALA A 31 -6.60 -8.87 14.78
N ALA A 32 -6.52 -7.79 15.55
CA ALA A 32 -7.61 -6.86 15.78
C ALA A 32 -7.69 -5.85 14.61
N LEU A 33 -8.56 -6.15 13.64
CA LEU A 33 -8.79 -5.31 12.45
C LEU A 33 -10.22 -4.70 12.38
N PRO A 34 -10.73 -4.06 13.45
CA PRO A 34 -12.12 -3.62 13.52
C PRO A 34 -12.43 -2.59 12.44
N GLY A 35 -13.44 -2.83 11.61
CA GLY A 35 -13.85 -1.92 10.53
C GLY A 35 -12.95 -1.93 9.29
N CYS A 36 -12.02 -2.88 9.18
CA CYS A 36 -11.32 -3.13 7.91
C CYS A 36 -12.16 -4.03 7.01
N VAL A 37 -12.03 -3.86 5.70
CA VAL A 37 -12.53 -4.83 4.72
C VAL A 37 -11.42 -5.87 4.49
N LEU A 38 -11.69 -7.12 4.83
CA LEU A 38 -10.76 -8.22 4.56
C LEU A 38 -11.02 -8.78 3.17
N VAL A 39 -9.97 -8.91 2.37
CA VAL A 39 -10.03 -9.37 0.99
C VAL A 39 -9.17 -10.62 0.86
N ASP A 40 -9.76 -11.77 0.53
CA ASP A 40 -8.99 -12.98 0.29
C ASP A 40 -8.35 -12.96 -1.10
N ASN A 41 -7.05 -13.23 -1.15
CA ASN A 41 -6.31 -13.49 -2.38
C ASN A 41 -5.95 -15.00 -2.43
N PRO A 42 -6.80 -15.85 -3.01
CA PRO A 42 -6.50 -17.28 -3.14
C PRO A 42 -5.32 -17.54 -4.08
N GLU A 43 -4.97 -16.59 -4.94
CA GLU A 43 -3.86 -16.68 -5.89
C GLU A 43 -2.55 -16.08 -5.35
N TRP A 44 -2.36 -16.03 -4.02
CA TRP A 44 -1.18 -15.43 -3.39
C TRP A 44 0.14 -16.04 -3.87
N GLU A 45 0.15 -17.34 -4.20
CA GLU A 45 1.33 -18.05 -4.72
C GLU A 45 1.81 -17.54 -6.07
N ARG A 46 0.96 -16.81 -6.81
CA ARG A 46 1.30 -16.21 -8.11
C ARG A 46 1.99 -14.86 -7.99
N GLY A 47 2.32 -14.43 -6.77
CA GLY A 47 3.13 -13.25 -6.48
C GLY A 47 2.33 -11.98 -6.17
N MET A 48 3.06 -10.93 -5.77
CA MET A 48 2.50 -9.66 -5.27
C MET A 48 1.48 -9.00 -6.21
N GLY A 49 1.58 -9.23 -7.52
CA GLY A 49 0.64 -8.72 -8.50
C GLY A 49 -0.81 -9.15 -8.26
N THR A 50 -1.05 -10.40 -7.81
CA THR A 50 -2.41 -10.88 -7.51
C THR A 50 -2.99 -10.19 -6.28
N SER A 51 -2.15 -9.91 -5.28
CA SER A 51 -2.55 -9.18 -4.07
C SER A 51 -2.95 -7.74 -4.38
N LEU A 52 -2.15 -7.05 -5.21
CA LEU A 52 -2.47 -5.68 -5.61
C LEU A 52 -3.78 -5.61 -6.41
N ARG A 53 -3.99 -6.54 -7.34
CA ARG A 53 -5.25 -6.63 -8.10
C ARG A 53 -6.44 -6.86 -7.18
N ALA A 54 -6.37 -7.86 -6.30
CA ALA A 54 -7.43 -8.13 -5.34
C ALA A 54 -7.77 -6.89 -4.48
N GLY A 55 -6.74 -6.16 -4.03
CA GLY A 55 -6.90 -4.90 -3.31
C GLY A 55 -7.63 -3.83 -4.12
N LEU A 56 -7.18 -3.55 -5.35
CA LEU A 56 -7.81 -2.55 -6.23
C LEU A 56 -9.22 -2.96 -6.64
N ASP A 57 -9.44 -4.23 -6.98
CA ASP A 57 -10.75 -4.77 -7.36
C ASP A 57 -11.77 -4.61 -6.23
N SER A 58 -11.34 -4.79 -4.97
CA SER A 58 -12.20 -4.60 -3.80
C SER A 58 -12.70 -3.16 -3.58
N LEU A 59 -12.09 -2.17 -4.26
CA LEU A 59 -12.52 -0.78 -4.24
C LEU A 59 -13.59 -0.48 -5.30
N SER A 60 -13.79 -1.38 -6.27
CA SER A 60 -14.79 -1.23 -7.33
C SER A 60 -16.20 -1.10 -6.74
N GLY A 61 -16.97 -0.12 -7.22
CA GLY A 61 -18.33 0.13 -6.74
C GLY A 61 -18.44 0.78 -5.35
N THR A 62 -17.33 1.00 -4.64
CA THR A 62 -17.35 1.63 -3.30
C THR A 62 -17.47 3.16 -3.33
N GLY A 63 -17.23 3.77 -4.49
CA GLY A 63 -17.13 5.22 -4.67
C GLY A 63 -15.75 5.81 -4.35
N ALA A 64 -14.76 4.98 -4.01
CA ALA A 64 -13.38 5.41 -3.82
C ALA A 64 -12.79 6.02 -5.10
N ARG A 65 -12.03 7.11 -4.96
CA ARG A 65 -11.40 7.84 -6.08
C ARG A 65 -9.87 7.73 -6.10
N ALA A 66 -9.30 7.17 -5.05
CA ALA A 66 -7.88 6.86 -4.95
C ALA A 66 -7.67 5.70 -3.98
N ALA A 67 -6.57 4.99 -4.17
CA ALA A 67 -6.07 3.95 -3.29
C ALA A 67 -4.67 4.37 -2.81
N LEU A 68 -4.43 4.35 -1.51
CA LEU A 68 -3.10 4.51 -0.95
C LEU A 68 -2.64 3.15 -0.44
N VAL A 69 -1.60 2.62 -1.06
CA VAL A 69 -1.08 1.27 -0.85
C VAL A 69 0.15 1.34 0.03
N SER A 70 0.16 0.55 1.09
CA SER A 70 1.29 0.38 2.02
C SER A 70 1.52 -1.11 2.25
N LEU A 71 2.76 -1.48 2.55
CA LEU A 71 3.09 -2.84 2.95
C LEU A 71 2.95 -3.00 4.48
N VAL A 72 2.73 -4.24 4.94
CA VAL A 72 2.44 -4.54 6.35
C VAL A 72 3.69 -4.87 7.18
N ASP A 73 4.80 -5.11 6.49
CA ASP A 73 6.16 -5.42 6.92
C ASP A 73 7.06 -4.17 7.02
N GLN A 74 6.51 -2.97 6.76
CA GLN A 74 7.21 -1.68 6.85
C GLN A 74 6.73 -0.82 8.04
N PRO A 75 7.08 -1.16 9.30
CA PRO A 75 6.57 -0.47 10.48
C PRO A 75 7.17 0.92 10.71
N GLY A 76 8.31 1.25 10.08
CA GLY A 76 8.86 2.61 10.10
C GLY A 76 8.00 3.63 9.32
N ILE A 77 7.00 3.16 8.56
CA ILE A 77 6.05 4.01 7.83
C ILE A 77 4.83 4.33 8.71
N GLY A 78 4.85 5.52 9.31
CA GLY A 78 3.78 6.01 10.17
C GLY A 78 2.72 6.88 9.48
N ALA A 79 1.75 7.32 10.28
CA ALA A 79 0.63 8.15 9.84
C ALA A 79 1.04 9.48 9.18
N ARG A 80 2.20 10.05 9.57
CA ARG A 80 2.71 11.30 8.98
C ARG A 80 3.09 11.13 7.51
N ALA A 81 3.76 10.03 7.17
CA ALA A 81 4.09 9.71 5.77
C ALA A 81 2.82 9.45 4.95
N VAL A 82 1.88 8.68 5.51
CA VAL A 82 0.56 8.45 4.88
C VAL A 82 -0.15 9.77 4.60
N ALA A 83 -0.29 10.65 5.60
CA ALA A 83 -0.98 11.93 5.44
C ALA A 83 -0.29 12.82 4.41
N ARG A 84 1.04 12.81 4.37
CA ARG A 84 1.82 13.60 3.41
C ARG A 84 1.60 13.14 1.97
N VAL A 85 1.66 11.84 1.72
CA VAL A 85 1.39 11.26 0.39
C VAL A 85 -0.09 11.40 0.02
N LEU A 86 -1.01 11.26 0.97
CA LEU A 86 -2.43 11.48 0.72
C LEU A 86 -2.73 12.95 0.35
N GLY A 87 -2.01 13.88 0.98
CA GLY A 87 -2.21 15.32 0.79
C GLY A 87 -1.89 15.85 -0.61
N VAL A 88 -1.18 15.08 -1.45
CA VAL A 88 -0.93 15.44 -2.85
C VAL A 88 -2.03 14.96 -3.81
N TYR A 89 -3.05 14.25 -3.32
CA TYR A 89 -4.19 13.87 -4.15
C TYR A 89 -5.01 15.09 -4.55
N THR A 90 -5.18 15.27 -5.86
CA THR A 90 -5.99 16.36 -6.44
C THR A 90 -7.12 15.83 -7.32
N SER A 91 -6.94 14.68 -7.95
CA SER A 91 -7.92 14.12 -8.89
C SER A 91 -7.71 12.62 -9.12
N PRO A 92 -8.65 11.92 -9.79
CA PRO A 92 -8.48 10.52 -10.19
C PRO A 92 -7.22 10.20 -11.00
N GLU A 93 -6.56 11.21 -11.58
CA GLU A 93 -5.32 11.13 -12.35
C GLU A 93 -4.06 11.36 -11.49
N SER A 94 -4.21 11.59 -10.18
CA SER A 94 -3.06 11.71 -9.27
C SER A 94 -2.31 10.38 -9.16
N LEU A 95 -1.00 10.42 -9.37
CA LEU A 95 -0.10 9.29 -9.18
C LEU A 95 1.10 9.77 -8.36
N ALA A 96 1.24 9.27 -7.14
CA ALA A 96 2.27 9.74 -6.22
C ALA A 96 2.87 8.58 -5.42
N ALA A 97 4.10 8.75 -4.96
CA ALA A 97 4.77 7.79 -4.09
C ALA A 97 5.60 8.53 -3.05
N ALA A 98 5.70 7.96 -1.86
CA ALA A 98 6.73 8.38 -0.92
C ALA A 98 8.12 8.24 -1.56
N ALA A 99 9.03 9.11 -1.15
CA ALA A 99 10.43 9.03 -1.47
C ALA A 99 11.28 9.19 -0.20
N TYR A 100 12.45 8.56 -0.23
CA TYR A 100 13.44 8.60 0.82
C TYR A 100 14.78 8.86 0.12
N ASP A 101 15.30 10.08 0.26
CA ASP A 101 16.48 10.56 -0.47
C ASP A 101 16.34 10.42 -1.99
N GLY A 102 15.17 10.79 -2.53
CA GLY A 102 14.84 10.69 -3.95
C GLY A 102 14.51 9.28 -4.44
N VAL A 103 14.65 8.26 -3.58
CA VAL A 103 14.34 6.87 -3.91
C VAL A 103 12.87 6.58 -3.59
N ARG A 104 12.11 6.22 -4.62
CA ARG A 104 10.69 5.85 -4.50
C ARG A 104 10.50 4.66 -3.54
N GLY A 105 9.58 4.81 -2.59
CA GLY A 105 9.12 3.78 -1.66
C GLY A 105 7.60 3.83 -1.43
N HIS A 106 7.16 3.18 -0.35
CA HIS A 106 5.77 3.23 0.12
C HIS A 106 5.57 4.33 1.18
N PRO A 107 4.32 4.81 1.38
CA PRO A 107 3.12 4.41 0.63
C PRO A 107 3.06 4.99 -0.78
N VAL A 108 2.29 4.34 -1.64
CA VAL A 108 2.04 4.77 -3.03
C VAL A 108 0.56 5.10 -3.21
N LEU A 109 0.27 6.26 -3.78
CA LEU A 109 -1.09 6.72 -4.08
C LEU A 109 -1.40 6.55 -5.56
N PHE A 110 -2.50 5.85 -5.82
CA PHE A 110 -3.07 5.61 -7.14
C PHE A 110 -4.47 6.21 -7.22
N GLY A 111 -4.61 7.32 -7.96
CA GLY A 111 -5.91 7.80 -8.39
C GLY A 111 -6.64 6.75 -9.24
N SER A 112 -7.98 6.76 -9.21
CA SER A 112 -8.79 5.70 -9.82
C SER A 112 -8.64 5.57 -11.34
N ALA A 113 -8.14 6.59 -12.04
CA ALA A 113 -7.85 6.50 -13.47
C ALA A 113 -6.69 5.54 -13.77
N HIS A 114 -5.85 5.23 -12.79
CA HIS A 114 -4.68 4.35 -12.96
C HIS A 114 -4.97 2.87 -12.68
N TRP A 115 -6.07 2.55 -11.98
CA TRP A 115 -6.30 1.20 -11.45
C TRP A 115 -6.34 0.13 -12.54
N ALA A 116 -7.04 0.40 -13.66
CA ALA A 116 -7.12 -0.55 -14.77
C ALA A 116 -5.75 -0.82 -15.42
N GLY A 117 -4.94 0.22 -15.62
CA GLY A 117 -3.59 0.07 -16.17
C GLY A 117 -2.63 -0.65 -15.22
N ILE A 118 -2.75 -0.39 -13.91
CA ILE A 118 -2.00 -1.11 -12.88
C ILE A 118 -2.41 -2.58 -12.88
N ALA A 119 -3.70 -2.89 -12.86
CA ALA A 119 -4.20 -4.26 -12.85
C ALA A 119 -3.74 -5.06 -14.08
N ALA A 120 -3.72 -4.44 -15.25
CA ALA A 120 -3.26 -5.07 -16.50
C ALA A 120 -1.77 -5.44 -16.48
N THR A 121 -0.94 -4.68 -15.75
CA THR A 121 0.52 -4.85 -15.74
C THR A 121 1.06 -5.55 -14.48
N ALA A 122 0.26 -5.61 -13.41
CA ALA A 122 0.60 -6.23 -12.13
C ALA A 122 0.64 -7.77 -12.24
N THR A 123 1.79 -8.32 -12.63
CA THR A 123 2.00 -9.77 -12.82
C THR A 123 3.21 -10.27 -12.02
N GLY A 124 3.13 -11.51 -11.52
CA GLY A 124 4.19 -12.09 -10.69
C GLY A 124 4.51 -11.22 -9.49
N ASP A 125 5.80 -11.08 -9.19
CA ASP A 125 6.29 -10.29 -8.05
C ASP A 125 6.49 -8.80 -8.37
N ARG A 126 5.98 -8.31 -9.49
CA ARG A 126 6.21 -6.93 -9.92
C ARG A 126 5.30 -5.93 -9.22
N GLY A 127 4.13 -6.34 -8.73
CA GLY A 127 3.12 -5.39 -8.21
C GLY A 127 2.89 -4.23 -9.19
N ALA A 128 2.87 -2.99 -8.69
CA ALA A 128 2.74 -1.78 -9.52
C ALA A 128 4.06 -1.33 -10.20
N ARG A 129 5.18 -2.01 -9.98
CA ARG A 129 6.53 -1.52 -10.35
C ARG A 129 6.66 -1.27 -11.86
N ALA A 130 6.08 -2.12 -12.69
CA ALA A 130 6.10 -1.96 -14.15
C ALA A 130 5.33 -0.70 -14.58
N TYR A 131 4.09 -0.55 -14.09
CA TYR A 131 3.24 0.61 -14.36
C TYR A 131 3.90 1.93 -13.96
N LEU A 132 4.43 1.98 -12.73
CA LEU A 132 5.11 3.16 -12.18
C LEU A 132 6.39 3.52 -12.92
N ARG A 133 7.07 2.55 -13.53
CA ARG A 133 8.25 2.81 -14.37
C ARG A 133 7.86 3.37 -15.73
N GLU A 134 6.78 2.87 -16.32
CA GLU A 134 6.26 3.36 -17.59
C GLU A 134 5.72 4.80 -17.48
N HIS A 135 5.21 5.17 -16.31
CA HIS A 135 4.61 6.49 -16.05
C HIS A 135 5.50 7.37 -15.15
N ALA A 136 6.81 7.11 -15.13
CA ALA A 136 7.74 7.71 -14.16
C ALA A 136 7.70 9.25 -14.18
N GLU A 137 7.48 9.86 -15.34
CA GLU A 137 7.36 11.31 -15.53
C GLU A 137 6.10 11.92 -14.88
N ARG A 138 5.10 11.08 -14.56
CA ARG A 138 3.85 11.49 -13.91
C ARG A 138 3.83 11.18 -12.42
N VAL A 139 4.76 10.36 -11.93
CA VAL A 139 4.82 10.00 -10.52
C VAL A 139 5.37 11.19 -9.73
N ALA A 140 4.51 11.80 -8.91
CA ALA A 140 4.96 12.78 -7.93
C ALA A 140 5.70 12.06 -6.79
N LEU A 141 7.00 12.33 -6.63
CA LEU A 141 7.78 11.87 -5.49
C LEU A 141 7.55 12.81 -4.30
N VAL A 142 7.17 12.23 -3.16
CA VAL A 142 6.84 12.94 -1.93
C VAL A 142 7.87 12.57 -0.87
N GLU A 143 8.84 13.44 -0.63
CA GLU A 143 9.89 13.17 0.36
C GLU A 143 9.30 12.94 1.76
N CYS A 144 9.70 11.84 2.38
CA CYS A 144 9.24 11.36 3.68
C CYS A 144 10.37 10.98 4.64
N GLY A 145 11.65 11.16 4.25
CA GLY A 145 12.81 10.79 5.08
C GLY A 145 12.92 11.51 6.43
N ASP A 146 12.23 12.63 6.63
CA ASP A 146 12.13 13.35 7.91
C ASP A 146 11.00 12.83 8.83
N VAL A 147 10.13 11.94 8.35
CA VAL A 147 8.94 11.47 9.09
C VAL A 147 8.72 9.97 9.08
N ALA A 148 9.51 9.22 8.32
CA ALA A 148 9.43 7.77 8.23
C ALA A 148 10.77 7.17 7.81
N GLU A 149 10.95 5.91 8.18
CA GLU A 149 12.08 5.09 7.77
C GLU A 149 11.54 3.88 6.99
N ALA A 150 11.99 3.72 5.75
CA ALA A 150 11.55 2.65 4.87
C ALA A 150 12.43 1.40 5.05
N TYR A 151 12.27 0.71 6.18
CA TYR A 151 12.85 -0.61 6.43
C TYR A 151 11.78 -1.69 6.43
N ASP A 152 12.17 -2.89 5.99
CA ASP A 152 11.33 -4.09 5.96
C ASP A 152 11.65 -4.97 7.18
N ILE A 153 10.66 -5.73 7.67
CA ILE A 153 10.85 -6.81 8.64
C ILE A 153 10.60 -8.15 7.93
N ASP A 154 11.67 -8.76 7.44
CA ASP A 154 11.63 -10.05 6.72
C ASP A 154 12.07 -11.22 7.59
N THR A 155 12.90 -10.94 8.60
CA THR A 155 13.56 -11.92 9.46
C THR A 155 13.40 -11.57 10.94
N GLU A 156 13.63 -12.54 11.82
CA GLU A 156 13.60 -12.29 13.27
C GLU A 156 14.67 -11.28 13.71
N ALA A 157 15.80 -11.21 13.00
CA ALA A 157 16.84 -10.22 13.26
C ALA A 157 16.36 -8.77 12.99
N ASP A 158 15.43 -8.59 12.06
CA ASP A 158 14.89 -7.28 11.71
C ASP A 158 13.96 -6.72 12.81
N LEU A 159 13.55 -7.53 13.79
CA LEU A 159 12.76 -7.07 14.94
C LEU A 159 13.51 -6.05 15.80
N THR A 160 14.84 -6.01 15.73
CA THR A 160 15.65 -4.98 16.41
C THR A 160 15.31 -3.56 15.93
N HIS A 161 14.74 -3.41 14.73
CA HIS A 161 14.26 -2.11 14.23
C HIS A 161 12.94 -1.64 14.87
N LEU A 162 12.32 -2.44 15.74
CA LEU A 162 11.11 -2.08 16.48
C LEU A 162 11.36 -1.61 17.92
N GLU A 163 12.61 -1.71 18.41
CA GLU A 163 13.02 -1.29 19.75
C GLU A 163 13.31 0.23 19.82
#